data_AF-A0A2V5T6M6-F1
#
_entry.id   AF-A0A2V5T6M6-F1
#
_cell.length_a   1.000
_cell.length_b   1.000
_cell.length_c   1.000
_cell.angle_alpha   90.00
_cell.angle_beta   90.00
_cell.angle_gamma   90.00
#
_symmetry.space_group_name_H-M   'P 1'
#
loop_
_entity.id
_entity.type
_entity.pdbx_description
1 polymer ?
#
loop_
_entity_poly.entity_id
_entity_poly.type
_entity_poly.pdbx_seq_one_letter_code
_entity_poly.pdbx_strand_id
1 'polypeptide(L)'
;MLFSVDHRLNAGGRLSHNHRFVNQIPATVKGETKMLFPPGPLRRTTTQFIWISLAVFLFVGTAMSQAQSNAADLQGVVRDPNGAVVVNANVSARNTATNASREATTNGDGFYKIVNLSPGEYELTVK
;
A
#
# COMPACT_ATOMS: atom_id res chain seq x y z
N MET A 1 -10.55 32.42 -124.87
CA MET A 1 -9.80 31.17 -124.65
C MET A 1 -8.92 31.40 -123.42
N LEU A 2 -8.77 30.57 -122.41
CA LEU A 2 -9.43 29.35 -121.93
C LEU A 2 -8.75 29.12 -120.55
N PHE A 3 -9.51 28.70 -119.54
CA PHE A 3 -9.09 28.03 -118.28
C PHE A 3 -8.22 28.74 -117.22
N SER A 4 -8.79 28.85 -116.01
CA SER A 4 -8.28 28.26 -114.75
C SER A 4 -9.36 28.48 -113.66
N VAL A 5 -10.18 27.47 -113.35
CA VAL A 5 -10.15 26.64 -112.13
C VAL A 5 -9.77 27.41 -110.87
N ASP A 6 -10.73 27.71 -110.00
CA ASP A 6 -11.03 26.94 -108.78
C ASP A 6 -12.10 27.70 -107.96
N HIS A 7 -13.23 27.08 -107.62
CA HIS A 7 -14.09 27.56 -106.53
C HIS A 7 -15.24 26.60 -106.20
N ARG A 8 -15.27 26.18 -104.92
CA ARG A 8 -16.49 25.99 -104.07
C ARG A 8 -17.30 24.71 -104.41
N LEU A 9 -17.89 23.94 -103.51
CA LEU A 9 -18.24 24.05 -102.09
C LEU A 9 -18.90 22.72 -101.63
N ASN A 10 -18.96 22.55 -100.31
CA ASN A 10 -20.10 22.00 -99.54
C ASN A 10 -20.35 20.48 -99.50
N ALA A 11 -20.13 19.92 -98.30
CA ALA A 11 -21.15 19.11 -97.64
C ALA A 11 -20.97 19.23 -96.12
N GLY A 12 -21.96 19.80 -95.44
CA GLY A 12 -21.99 19.95 -93.99
C GLY A 12 -22.16 18.62 -93.25
N GLY A 13 -21.81 18.59 -91.96
CA GLY A 13 -22.06 17.40 -91.15
C GLY A 13 -21.42 17.30 -89.77
N ARG A 14 -21.70 18.27 -88.89
CA ARG A 14 -21.79 18.12 -87.43
C ARG A 14 -20.51 17.93 -86.58
N LEU A 15 -20.68 18.40 -85.34
CA LEU A 15 -20.01 18.06 -84.08
C LEU A 15 -18.76 18.88 -83.74
N SER A 16 -18.96 19.93 -82.94
CA SER A 16 -18.13 20.10 -81.74
C SER A 16 -18.88 20.96 -80.72
N HIS A 17 -19.47 20.29 -79.74
CA HIS A 17 -20.03 20.88 -78.55
C HIS A 17 -18.86 21.02 -77.57
N ASN A 18 -18.25 22.21 -77.48
CA ASN A 18 -17.16 22.42 -76.53
C ASN A 18 -17.14 23.86 -76.03
N HIS A 19 -18.03 24.14 -75.07
CA HIS A 19 -17.98 25.37 -74.32
C HIS A 19 -18.25 25.09 -72.84
N ARG A 20 -17.18 25.22 -72.06
CA ARG A 20 -17.14 25.50 -70.62
C ARG A 20 -17.52 24.26 -69.79
N PHE A 21 -16.80 23.85 -68.76
CA PHE A 21 -16.29 24.66 -67.65
C PHE A 21 -15.01 24.03 -67.06
N VAL A 22 -13.97 24.86 -66.96
CA VAL A 22 -13.19 25.09 -65.75
C VAL A 22 -12.73 23.84 -64.98
N ASN A 23 -11.51 23.42 -65.31
CA ASN A 23 -10.58 22.75 -64.40
C ASN A 23 -10.30 23.64 -63.18
N GLN A 24 -11.14 23.59 -62.15
CA GLN A 24 -10.81 24.09 -60.81
C GLN A 24 -11.38 23.15 -59.75
N ILE A 25 -10.65 22.07 -59.49
CA ILE A 25 -10.71 21.43 -58.18
C ILE A 25 -9.82 22.31 -57.28
N PRO A 26 -10.35 23.09 -56.33
CA PRO A 26 -9.49 23.71 -55.34
C PRO A 26 -8.82 22.58 -54.55
N ALA A 27 -7.49 22.60 -54.51
CA ALA A 27 -6.71 21.72 -53.66
C ALA A 27 -7.35 21.71 -52.27
N THR A 28 -7.81 20.54 -51.84
CA THR A 28 -8.26 20.31 -50.48
C THR A 28 -7.19 20.86 -49.55
N VAL A 29 -7.55 21.94 -48.86
CA VAL A 29 -6.77 22.54 -47.79
C VAL A 29 -6.32 21.40 -46.89
N LYS A 30 -5.01 21.19 -46.81
CA LYS A 30 -4.35 20.30 -45.85
C LYS A 30 -4.52 20.92 -44.45
N GLY A 31 -5.78 20.99 -44.02
CA GLY A 31 -6.20 21.40 -42.70
C GLY A 31 -5.79 20.30 -41.75
N GLU A 32 -4.60 20.49 -41.19
CA GLU A 32 -4.19 20.07 -39.87
C GLU A 32 -5.06 18.96 -39.28
N THR A 33 -4.66 17.72 -39.51
CA THR A 33 -4.96 16.67 -38.54
C THR A 33 -4.31 17.12 -37.23
N LYS A 34 -5.06 17.91 -36.45
CA LYS A 34 -4.89 17.97 -35.01
C LYS A 34 -5.01 16.53 -34.54
N MET A 35 -3.86 15.88 -34.40
CA MET A 35 -3.73 14.68 -33.60
C MET A 35 -4.05 15.08 -32.16
N LEU A 36 -5.34 15.23 -31.87
CA LEU A 36 -5.89 15.60 -30.57
C LEU A 36 -6.03 14.35 -29.71
N PHE A 37 -4.93 13.61 -29.55
CA PHE A 37 -4.80 12.65 -28.45
C PHE A 37 -3.32 12.62 -28.08
N PRO A 38 -2.86 13.40 -27.08
CA PRO A 38 -1.57 13.10 -26.48
C PRO A 38 -1.67 11.69 -25.90
N PRO A 39 -0.74 10.75 -26.21
CA PRO A 39 -0.60 9.58 -25.38
C PRO A 39 -0.25 10.12 -23.98
N GLY A 40 -1.18 9.96 -23.03
CA GLY A 40 -0.90 10.27 -21.64
C GLY A 40 0.36 9.51 -21.21
N PRO A 41 1.17 10.03 -20.26
CA PRO A 41 2.32 9.31 -19.75
C PRO A 41 1.85 8.07 -18.95
N LEU A 42 1.53 7.00 -19.66
CA LEU A 42 1.23 5.67 -19.14
C LEU A 42 2.55 5.01 -18.76
N ARG A 43 3.15 5.44 -17.64
CA ARG A 43 4.27 4.71 -17.02
C ARG A 43 4.68 5.19 -15.64
N ARG A 44 4.24 6.38 -15.20
CA ARG A 44 4.66 6.92 -13.90
C ARG A 44 3.81 6.45 -12.72
N THR A 45 2.51 6.20 -12.92
CA THR A 45 1.59 5.84 -11.84
C THR A 45 1.80 4.43 -11.32
N THR A 46 2.02 3.45 -12.20
CA THR A 46 2.24 2.05 -11.79
C THR A 46 3.49 1.89 -10.93
N THR A 47 4.58 2.57 -11.28
CA THR A 47 5.81 2.55 -10.50
C THR A 47 5.62 3.23 -9.14
N GLN A 48 4.83 4.30 -9.05
CA GLN A 48 4.49 4.96 -7.79
C GLN A 48 3.70 4.04 -6.85
N PHE A 49 2.74 3.27 -7.37
CA PHE A 49 2.01 2.27 -6.57
C PHE A 49 2.93 1.17 -6.02
N ILE A 50 3.93 0.75 -6.79
CA ILE A 50 4.92 -0.25 -6.34
C ILE A 50 5.77 0.32 -5.20
N TRP A 51 6.24 1.57 -5.31
CA TRP A 51 7.02 2.22 -4.26
C TRP A 51 6.20 2.48 -2.99
N ILE A 52 4.92 2.85 -3.12
CA ILE A 52 4.01 3.03 -1.96
C ILE A 52 3.73 1.67 -1.30
N SER A 53 3.44 0.63 -2.08
CA SER A 53 3.25 -0.74 -1.58
C SER A 53 4.48 -1.23 -0.82
N LEU A 54 5.68 -1.02 -1.38
CA LEU A 54 6.93 -1.38 -0.74
C LEU A 54 7.15 -0.59 0.55
N ALA A 55 6.92 0.73 0.55
CA ALA A 55 7.05 1.56 1.74
C ALA A 55 6.08 1.14 2.86
N VAL A 56 4.83 0.79 2.52
CA VAL A 56 3.85 0.25 3.47
C VAL A 56 4.33 -1.10 4.01
N PHE A 57 4.83 -1.99 3.16
CA PHE A 57 5.35 -3.30 3.58
C PHE A 57 6.55 -3.19 4.53
N LEU A 58 7.47 -2.24 4.29
CA LEU A 58 8.58 -1.96 5.21
C LEU A 58 8.11 -1.41 6.56
N PHE A 59 7.03 -0.63 6.60
CA PHE A 59 6.49 -0.04 7.83
C PHE A 59 5.63 -1.00 8.67
N VAL A 60 5.12 -2.09 8.09
CA VAL A 60 4.35 -3.10 8.84
C VAL A 60 5.22 -3.79 9.90
N GLY A 61 6.52 -3.95 9.66
CA GLY A 61 7.45 -4.60 10.59
C GLY A 61 7.64 -3.84 11.92
N THR A 62 7.51 -2.51 11.93
CA THR A 62 7.69 -1.70 13.15
C THR A 62 6.50 -1.78 14.12
N ALA A 63 5.33 -2.23 13.65
CA ALA A 63 4.13 -2.34 14.48
C ALA A 63 4.14 -3.57 15.42
N MET A 64 5.02 -4.55 15.16
CA MET A 64 5.16 -5.78 15.95
C MET A 64 6.11 -5.64 17.16
N SER A 65 6.70 -4.47 17.40
CA SER A 65 7.54 -4.20 18.58
C SER A 65 6.72 -3.89 19.85
N GLN A 66 5.53 -4.48 19.99
CA GLN A 66 4.78 -4.40 21.24
C GLN A 66 5.41 -5.39 22.21
N ALA A 67 6.18 -4.84 23.16
CA ALA A 67 6.89 -5.53 24.21
C ALA A 67 6.10 -6.73 24.74
N GLN A 68 6.56 -7.95 24.42
CA GLN A 68 6.16 -9.13 25.18
C GLN A 68 6.59 -8.84 26.61
N SER A 69 5.60 -8.57 27.46
CA SER A 69 5.84 -8.35 28.88
C SER A 69 6.38 -9.68 29.38
N ASN A 70 7.67 -9.75 29.70
CA ASN A 70 8.28 -10.92 30.32
C ASN A 70 7.70 -11.08 31.73
N ALA A 71 6.47 -11.57 31.82
CA ALA A 71 5.79 -11.87 33.07
C ALA A 71 6.46 -13.09 33.71
N ALA A 72 6.97 -12.92 34.92
CA ALA A 72 7.50 -14.00 35.74
C ALA A 72 6.46 -14.47 36.76
N ASP A 73 6.50 -15.76 37.07
CA ASP A 73 5.75 -16.37 38.16
C ASP A 73 6.73 -16.71 39.29
N LEU A 74 6.39 -16.34 40.52
CA LEU A 74 7.14 -16.65 41.73
C LEU A 74 6.36 -17.66 42.57
N GLN A 75 6.96 -18.79 42.88
CA GLN A 75 6.33 -19.85 43.67
C GLN A 75 7.31 -20.47 44.63
N GLY A 76 6.80 -20.98 45.75
CA GLY A 76 7.63 -21.58 46.79
C GLY A 76 6.79 -22.16 47.93
N VAL A 77 7.46 -22.64 48.96
CA VAL A 77 6.83 -23.18 50.18
C VAL A 77 7.37 -22.41 51.38
N VAL A 78 6.47 -21.88 52.21
CA VAL A 78 6.83 -21.21 53.47
C VAL A 78 6.98 -22.24 54.57
N ARG A 79 8.14 -22.23 55.23
CA ARG A 79 8.45 -23.08 56.38
C ARG A 79 8.88 -22.23 57.57
N ASP A 80 8.55 -22.69 58.77
CA ASP A 80 9.04 -22.11 60.02
C ASP A 80 10.50 -22.55 60.32
N PRO A 81 11.15 -21.97 61.33
CA PRO A 81 12.51 -22.37 61.73
C PRO A 81 12.63 -23.83 62.21
N ASN A 82 11.52 -24.47 62.60
CA ASN A 82 11.48 -25.87 63.00
C ASN A 82 11.26 -26.82 61.80
N GLY A 83 11.09 -26.27 60.60
CA GLY A 83 10.86 -27.01 59.35
C GLY A 83 9.39 -27.36 59.06
N ALA A 84 8.44 -26.90 59.88
CA ALA A 84 7.00 -27.08 59.68
C ALA A 84 6.48 -26.13 58.59
N VAL A 85 5.49 -26.58 57.81
CA VAL A 85 4.84 -25.74 56.78
C VAL A 85 3.92 -24.71 57.43
N VAL A 86 3.97 -23.47 56.93
CA VAL A 86 3.11 -22.39 57.42
C VAL A 86 1.93 -22.19 56.49
N VAL A 87 0.73 -22.52 56.99
CA VAL A 87 -0.55 -22.39 56.28
C VAL A 87 -1.16 -21.02 56.56
N ASN A 88 -1.84 -20.42 55.58
CA ASN A 88 -2.46 -19.10 55.67
C ASN A 88 -1.48 -17.94 55.94
N ALA A 89 -0.19 -18.10 55.62
CA ALA A 89 0.78 -17.00 55.66
C ALA A 89 0.53 -16.05 54.48
N ASN A 90 0.59 -14.74 54.72
CA ASN A 90 0.47 -13.75 53.65
C ASN A 90 1.86 -13.41 53.09
N VAL A 91 2.11 -13.79 51.84
CA VAL A 91 3.35 -13.52 51.12
C VAL A 91 3.15 -12.31 50.22
N SER A 92 3.87 -11.23 50.48
CA SER A 92 3.85 -10.00 49.70
C SER A 92 5.17 -9.84 48.93
N ALA A 93 5.09 -9.64 47.61
CA ALA A 93 6.22 -9.33 46.75
C ALA A 93 6.08 -7.89 46.25
N ARG A 94 7.00 -7.01 46.64
CA ARG A 94 7.03 -5.60 46.27
C ARG A 94 8.17 -5.33 45.30
N ASN A 95 7.84 -4.80 44.12
CA ASN A 95 8.84 -4.37 43.15
C ASN A 95 9.57 -3.14 43.70
N THR A 96 10.90 -3.20 43.84
CA THR A 96 11.70 -2.14 44.46
C THR A 96 11.81 -0.88 43.58
N ALA A 97 11.67 -1.03 42.27
CA ALA A 97 11.74 0.07 41.31
C ALA A 97 10.40 0.81 41.16
N THR A 98 9.28 0.07 41.11
CA THR A 98 7.95 0.64 40.83
C THR A 98 7.05 0.75 42.05
N ASN A 99 7.44 0.17 43.18
CA ASN A 99 6.62 0.02 44.38
C ASN A 99 5.31 -0.78 44.18
N ALA A 100 5.12 -1.42 43.02
CA ALA A 100 3.99 -2.30 42.80
C ALA A 100 4.12 -3.55 43.68
N SER A 101 3.09 -3.85 44.48
CA SER A 101 3.03 -5.05 45.31
C SER A 101 2.03 -6.07 44.78
N ARG A 102 2.33 -7.34 44.99
CA ARG A 102 1.39 -8.46 44.80
C ARG A 102 1.46 -9.40 45.98
N GLU A 103 0.29 -9.91 46.37
CA GLU A 103 0.15 -10.76 47.54
C GLU A 103 -0.43 -12.12 47.17
N ALA A 104 -0.01 -13.16 47.88
CA ALA A 104 -0.56 -14.50 47.80
C ALA A 104 -0.56 -15.14 49.19
N THR A 105 -1.62 -15.87 49.50
CA THR A 105 -1.74 -16.62 50.75
C THR A 105 -1.26 -18.05 50.56
N THR A 106 -0.52 -18.59 51.52
CA THR A 106 -0.09 -19.99 51.46
C THR A 106 -1.26 -20.96 51.68
N ASN A 107 -1.25 -22.07 50.94
CA ASN A 107 -2.25 -23.13 51.07
C ASN A 107 -1.91 -24.12 52.21
N GLY A 108 -2.67 -25.23 52.30
CA GLY A 108 -2.50 -26.27 53.32
C GLY A 108 -1.14 -26.98 53.33
N ASP A 109 -0.39 -26.91 52.23
CA ASP A 109 0.97 -27.45 52.10
C ASP A 109 2.05 -26.37 52.31
N GLY A 110 1.65 -25.15 52.71
CA GLY A 110 2.52 -23.99 52.83
C GLY A 110 2.95 -23.40 51.47
N PHE A 111 2.38 -23.88 50.36
CA PHE A 111 2.72 -23.44 49.01
C PHE A 111 2.06 -22.10 48.67
N TYR A 112 2.83 -21.20 48.04
CA TYR A 112 2.34 -19.93 47.49
C TYR A 112 2.72 -19.81 46.01
N LYS A 113 1.92 -19.05 45.26
CA LYS A 113 2.20 -18.69 43.87
C LYS A 113 1.73 -17.26 43.59
N ILE A 114 2.66 -16.38 43.21
CA ILE A 114 2.43 -15.02 42.77
C ILE A 114 2.70 -14.97 41.27
N VAL A 115 1.68 -14.64 40.48
CA VAL A 115 1.76 -14.65 39.01
C VAL A 115 1.93 -13.26 38.44
N ASN A 116 2.45 -13.22 37.21
CA ASN A 116 2.43 -12.02 36.37
C ASN A 116 3.18 -10.83 37.02
N LEU A 117 4.37 -11.12 37.53
CA LEU A 117 5.33 -10.14 37.98
C LEU A 117 6.07 -9.57 36.77
N SER A 118 6.18 -8.25 36.69
CA SER A 118 7.03 -7.60 35.70
C SER A 118 8.50 -7.95 35.96
N PRO A 119 9.39 -7.93 34.95
CA PRO A 119 10.81 -8.10 35.18
C PRO A 119 11.34 -7.02 36.13
N GLY A 120 12.13 -7.43 37.12
CA GLY A 120 12.74 -6.51 38.06
C GLY A 120 13.12 -7.18 39.38
N GLU A 121 13.64 -6.36 40.29
CA GLU A 121 13.94 -6.78 41.66
C GLU A 121 12.71 -6.66 42.56
N TYR A 122 12.54 -7.66 43.43
CA TYR A 122 11.41 -7.75 44.35
C TYR A 122 11.89 -7.99 45.78
N GLU A 123 11.32 -7.23 46.71
CA GLU A 123 11.40 -7.46 48.13
C GLU A 123 10.24 -8.39 48.54
N LEU A 124 10.57 -9.52 49.16
CA LEU A 124 9.57 -10.47 49.69
C LEU A 124 9.39 -10.28 51.19
N THR A 125 8.14 -10.18 51.62
CA THR A 125 7.75 -10.14 53.03
C THR A 125 6.70 -11.22 53.29
N VAL A 126 6.87 -11.97 54.38
CA VAL A 126 5.89 -12.96 54.83
C VAL A 126 5.35 -12.50 56.19
N LYS A 127 4.02 -12.51 56.35
CA LYS A 127 3.30 -12.13 57.58
C LYS A 127 2.39 -13.25 58.06
#